data_AF-A0AAD4TYH6-F1
#
_entry.id   AF-A0AAD4TYH6-F1
#
_cell.length_a   1.000
_cell.length_b   1.000
_cell.length_c   1.000
_cell.angle_alpha   90.00
_cell.angle_beta   90.00
_cell.angle_gamma   90.00
#
_symmetry.space_group_name_H-M   'P 1'
#
loop_
_entity.id
_entity.type
_entity.pdbx_description
1 polymer ?
#
loop_
_entity_poly.entity_id
_entity_poly.type
_entity_poly.pdbx_seq_one_letter_code
_entity_poly.pdbx_strand_id
1 'polypeptide(L)'
;MSPCPMVLVFGCRQSKIDHIYREEALQAKSKGVFRELYTAYSREPDKPKKYVQDILQEQLAEPVYRALKEQGGHIYVCGDVTMAADVLKAIQRIMTQKGKLSVEDAGVFISRLRDDNRYHEDIFGVTLRTYEVTNRLRSESIAFIEESKKDTDE
;
A
#
# COMPACT_ATOMS: atom_id res chain seq x y z
N MET A 1 -12.80 -11.18 -26.09
CA MET A 1 -11.53 -11.06 -25.35
C MET A 1 -11.84 -11.29 -23.88
N SER A 2 -11.22 -12.28 -23.23
CA SER A 2 -11.36 -12.46 -21.78
C SER A 2 -10.55 -11.38 -21.06
N PRO A 3 -11.03 -10.84 -19.93
CA PRO A 3 -10.29 -9.83 -19.17
C PRO A 3 -8.97 -10.40 -18.64
N CYS A 4 -7.95 -9.55 -18.48
CA CYS A 4 -6.70 -9.93 -17.84
C CYS A 4 -6.96 -10.25 -16.36
N PRO A 5 -6.59 -11.45 -15.84
CA PRO A 5 -6.79 -11.79 -14.45
C PRO A 5 -6.03 -10.86 -13.49
N MET A 6 -6.67 -10.50 -12.38
CA MET A 6 -6.14 -9.54 -11.39
C MET A 6 -5.21 -10.20 -10.36
N VAL A 7 -4.54 -9.40 -9.54
CA VAL A 7 -3.82 -9.85 -8.34
C VAL A 7 -4.45 -9.18 -7.12
N LEU A 8 -4.78 -9.94 -6.09
CA LEU A 8 -5.26 -9.41 -4.81
C LEU A 8 -4.12 -9.41 -3.78
N VAL A 9 -3.89 -8.27 -3.14
CA VAL A 9 -3.02 -8.15 -1.96
C VAL A 9 -3.88 -7.70 -0.79
N PHE A 10 -4.18 -8.64 0.10
CA PHE A 10 -5.05 -8.43 1.27
C PHE A 10 -4.24 -8.43 2.57
N GLY A 11 -4.74 -7.79 3.62
CA GLY A 11 -4.10 -7.75 4.92
C GLY A 11 -5.11 -7.91 6.06
N CYS A 12 -4.80 -8.75 7.04
CA CYS A 12 -5.60 -8.93 8.26
C CYS A 12 -4.70 -9.29 9.46
N ARG A 13 -5.28 -9.54 10.63
CA ARG A 13 -4.50 -9.90 11.83
C ARG A 13 -4.10 -11.36 11.81
N GLN A 14 -5.06 -12.28 11.67
CA GLN A 14 -4.88 -13.72 11.79
C GLN A 14 -5.74 -14.48 10.79
N SER A 15 -5.16 -15.50 10.18
CA SER A 15 -5.80 -16.33 9.14
C SER A 15 -7.11 -16.98 9.57
N LYS A 16 -7.28 -17.26 10.86
CA LYS A 16 -8.47 -17.96 11.41
C LYS A 16 -9.50 -17.03 12.05
N ILE A 17 -9.23 -15.72 12.13
CA ILE A 17 -10.09 -14.78 12.87
C ILE A 17 -10.72 -13.76 11.93
N ASP A 18 -9.92 -13.03 11.17
CA ASP A 18 -10.37 -11.87 10.41
C ASP A 18 -9.97 -11.91 8.93
N HIS A 19 -9.71 -13.11 8.41
CA HIS A 19 -9.57 -13.34 6.98
C HIS A 19 -10.95 -13.39 6.29
N ILE A 20 -11.60 -12.24 6.24
CA ILE A 20 -12.90 -12.06 5.59
C ILE A 20 -12.83 -12.47 4.11
N TYR A 21 -13.91 -13.06 3.60
CA TYR A 21 -14.10 -13.45 2.19
C TYR A 21 -13.02 -14.39 1.63
N ARG A 22 -12.31 -15.13 2.48
CA ARG A 22 -11.23 -16.05 2.05
C ARG A 22 -11.71 -17.06 1.01
N GLU A 23 -12.83 -17.73 1.28
CA GLU A 23 -13.38 -18.76 0.42
C GLU A 23 -13.91 -18.17 -0.90
N GLU A 24 -14.50 -16.98 -0.86
CA GLU A 24 -14.97 -16.25 -2.04
C GLU A 24 -13.80 -15.82 -2.94
N ALA A 25 -12.72 -15.30 -2.35
CA ALA A 25 -11.50 -14.96 -3.08
C ALA A 25 -10.87 -16.20 -3.73
N LEU A 26 -10.83 -17.33 -3.03
CA LEU A 26 -10.36 -18.62 -3.57
C LEU A 26 -11.25 -19.10 -4.72
N GLN A 27 -12.57 -18.95 -4.60
CA GLN A 27 -13.50 -19.28 -5.68
C GLN A 27 -13.34 -18.33 -6.89
N ALA A 28 -13.08 -17.05 -6.66
CA ALA A 28 -12.80 -16.10 -7.73
C ALA A 28 -11.48 -16.43 -8.46
N LYS A 29 -10.45 -16.87 -7.73
CA LYS A 29 -9.21 -17.40 -8.32
C LYS A 29 -9.47 -18.65 -9.16
N SER A 30 -10.26 -19.62 -8.67
CA SER A 30 -10.57 -20.84 -9.44
C SER A 30 -11.38 -20.58 -10.71
N LYS A 31 -12.14 -19.49 -10.75
CA LYS A 31 -12.87 -18.99 -11.94
C LYS A 31 -12.01 -18.10 -12.86
N GLY A 32 -10.74 -17.88 -12.54
CA GLY A 32 -9.82 -17.08 -13.35
C GLY A 32 -9.95 -15.56 -13.20
N VAL A 33 -10.71 -15.07 -12.22
CA VAL A 33 -10.81 -13.62 -11.92
C VAL A 33 -9.49 -13.10 -11.34
N PHE A 34 -8.93 -13.85 -10.39
CA PHE A 34 -7.61 -13.58 -9.84
C PHE A 34 -6.59 -14.58 -10.36
N ARG A 35 -5.44 -14.09 -10.81
CA ARG A 35 -4.25 -14.91 -11.06
C ARG A 35 -3.64 -15.35 -9.73
N GLU A 36 -3.44 -14.41 -8.82
CA GLU A 36 -2.82 -14.65 -7.52
C GLU A 36 -3.54 -13.93 -6.37
N LEU A 37 -3.45 -14.56 -5.20
CA LEU A 37 -3.97 -14.03 -3.94
C LEU A 37 -2.81 -13.99 -2.93
N TYR A 38 -2.56 -12.83 -2.37
CA TYR A 38 -1.57 -12.62 -1.33
C TYR A 38 -2.25 -12.13 -0.07
N THR A 39 -1.82 -12.64 1.09
CA THR A 39 -2.35 -12.20 2.38
C THR A 39 -1.21 -11.87 3.35
N ALA A 40 -1.22 -10.65 3.87
CA ALA A 40 -0.34 -10.19 4.92
C ALA A 40 -1.02 -10.40 6.28
N TYR A 41 -0.41 -11.19 7.16
CA TYR A 41 -0.89 -11.37 8.52
C TYR A 41 -0.04 -10.58 9.50
N SER A 42 -0.68 -9.65 10.20
CA SER A 42 0.04 -8.74 11.11
C SER A 42 0.20 -9.28 12.53
N ARG A 43 -0.53 -10.34 12.91
CA ARG A 43 -0.57 -10.90 14.27
C ARG A 43 -0.75 -12.43 14.29
N GLU A 44 -0.38 -13.11 13.22
CA GLU A 44 -0.44 -14.57 13.18
C GLU A 44 0.53 -15.14 14.22
N PRO A 45 0.10 -16.06 15.11
CA PRO A 45 0.99 -16.71 16.05
C PRO A 45 2.18 -17.35 15.33
N ASP A 46 3.36 -17.24 15.95
CA ASP A 46 4.61 -17.83 15.47
C ASP A 46 5.09 -17.36 14.09
N LYS A 47 4.53 -16.26 13.57
CA LYS A 47 4.97 -15.65 12.31
C LYS A 47 5.37 -14.19 12.50
N PRO A 48 6.36 -13.70 11.73
CA PRO A 48 6.69 -12.28 11.74
C PRO A 48 5.47 -11.47 11.26
N LYS A 49 5.28 -10.32 11.92
CA LYS A 49 4.29 -9.33 11.52
C LYS A 49 4.55 -8.89 10.09
N LYS A 50 3.52 -8.94 9.25
CA LYS A 50 3.58 -8.53 7.85
C LYS A 50 2.41 -7.63 7.48
N TYR A 51 2.69 -6.63 6.65
CA TYR A 51 1.71 -5.74 6.03
C TYR A 51 1.71 -5.87 4.50
N VAL A 52 0.73 -5.22 3.86
CA VAL A 52 0.56 -5.29 2.40
C VAL A 52 1.74 -4.67 1.65
N GLN A 53 2.30 -3.57 2.17
CA GLN A 53 3.51 -2.94 1.62
C GLN A 53 4.76 -3.83 1.67
N ASP A 54 4.82 -4.76 2.62
CA ASP A 54 5.90 -5.75 2.72
C ASP A 54 5.76 -6.79 1.61
N ILE A 55 4.53 -7.26 1.36
CA ILE A 55 4.24 -8.16 0.23
C ILE A 55 4.59 -7.50 -1.11
N LEU A 56 4.21 -6.22 -1.29
CA LEU A 56 4.52 -5.48 -2.51
C LEU A 56 6.03 -5.46 -2.79
N GLN A 57 6.85 -5.16 -1.78
CA GLN A 57 8.30 -5.06 -1.94
C GLN A 57 8.98 -6.44 -2.05
N GLU A 58 8.61 -7.39 -1.20
CA GLU A 58 9.33 -8.66 -1.09
C GLU A 58 8.94 -9.69 -2.15
N GLN A 59 7.67 -9.69 -2.57
CA GLN A 59 7.12 -10.74 -3.44
C GLN A 59 6.66 -10.22 -4.80
N LEU A 60 6.29 -8.95 -4.88
CA LEU A 60 5.61 -8.39 -6.05
C LEU A 60 6.33 -7.21 -6.71
N ALA A 61 7.55 -6.88 -6.31
CA ALA A 61 8.26 -5.72 -6.84
C ALA A 61 8.39 -5.75 -8.37
N GLU A 62 8.79 -6.89 -8.93
CA GLU A 62 8.93 -7.06 -10.38
C GLU A 62 7.56 -7.04 -11.11
N PRO A 63 6.54 -7.84 -10.71
CA PRO A 63 5.21 -7.76 -11.30
C PRO A 63 4.57 -6.36 -11.25
N VAL A 64 4.71 -5.64 -10.13
CA VAL A 64 4.15 -4.30 -9.97
C VAL A 64 4.85 -3.32 -10.91
N TYR A 65 6.18 -3.36 -10.97
CA TYR A 65 6.94 -2.51 -11.90
C TYR A 65 6.49 -2.74 -13.35
N ARG A 66 6.46 -3.99 -13.82
CA ARG A 66 6.04 -4.30 -15.20
C ARG A 66 4.60 -3.90 -15.47
N ALA A 67 3.69 -4.18 -14.55
CA ALA A 67 2.28 -3.81 -14.69
C ALA A 67 2.15 -2.30 -14.91
N LEU A 68 2.76 -1.49 -14.04
CA LEU A 68 2.62 -0.03 -14.08
C LEU A 68 3.43 0.61 -15.21
N LYS A 69 4.62 0.10 -15.54
CA LYS A 69 5.51 0.73 -16.51
C LYS A 69 5.32 0.24 -17.94
N GLU A 70 5.13 -1.06 -18.13
CA GLU A 70 5.24 -1.70 -19.44
C GLU A 70 3.88 -2.14 -20.00
N GLN A 71 2.95 -2.54 -19.13
CA GLN A 71 1.72 -3.23 -19.52
C GLN A 71 0.48 -2.33 -19.53
N GLY A 72 0.63 -1.04 -19.21
CA GLY A 72 -0.53 -0.15 -19.07
C GLY A 72 -1.44 -0.50 -17.89
N GLY A 73 -0.94 -1.26 -16.92
CA GLY A 73 -1.70 -1.78 -15.79
C GLY A 73 -2.18 -0.71 -14.82
N HIS A 74 -3.13 -1.10 -13.99
CA HIS A 74 -3.76 -0.28 -12.96
C HIS A 74 -3.42 -0.80 -11.57
N ILE A 75 -3.41 0.09 -10.58
CA ILE A 75 -3.35 -0.28 -9.17
C ILE A 75 -4.45 0.43 -8.39
N TYR A 76 -5.05 -0.30 -7.47
CA TYR A 76 -6.13 0.16 -6.61
C TYR A 76 -5.71 -0.02 -5.15
N VAL A 77 -5.76 1.05 -4.38
CA VAL A 77 -5.39 1.08 -2.96
C VAL A 77 -6.61 1.57 -2.18
N CYS A 78 -7.16 0.71 -1.32
CA CYS A 78 -8.39 0.99 -0.59
C CYS A 78 -8.20 0.75 0.91
N GLY A 79 -8.64 1.69 1.74
CA GLY A 79 -8.69 1.53 3.20
C GLY A 79 -8.15 2.74 3.98
N ASP A 80 -7.36 2.45 5.01
CA ASP A 80 -6.83 3.47 5.92
C ASP A 80 -5.81 4.40 5.26
N VAL A 81 -5.87 5.70 5.59
CA VAL A 81 -4.98 6.72 5.04
C VAL A 81 -3.49 6.45 5.34
N THR A 82 -3.17 5.90 6.51
CA THR A 82 -1.78 5.58 6.86
C THR A 82 -1.28 4.37 6.06
N MET A 83 -2.14 3.37 5.86
CA MET A 83 -1.83 2.22 5.02
C MET A 83 -1.60 2.65 3.56
N ALA A 84 -2.47 3.50 3.01
CA ALA A 84 -2.33 3.99 1.64
C ALA A 84 -1.02 4.78 1.44
N ALA A 85 -0.67 5.64 2.40
CA ALA A 85 0.60 6.38 2.38
C ALA A 85 1.83 5.45 2.41
N ASP A 86 1.78 4.37 3.19
CA ASP A 86 2.86 3.37 3.24
C ASP A 86 2.95 2.54 1.95
N VAL A 87 1.80 2.22 1.33
CA VAL A 87 1.75 1.59 0.00
C VAL A 87 2.33 2.49 -1.08
N LEU A 88 2.00 3.79 -1.07
CA LEU A 88 2.58 4.77 -2.01
C LEU A 88 4.12 4.78 -1.91
N LYS A 89 4.66 4.87 -0.69
CA LYS A 89 6.12 4.83 -0.46
C LYS A 89 6.74 3.53 -0.94
N ALA A 90 6.07 2.40 -0.71
CA ALA A 90 6.54 1.10 -1.18
C ALA A 90 6.58 1.03 -2.71
N ILE A 91 5.56 1.53 -3.39
CA ILE A 91 5.54 1.58 -4.87
C ILE A 91 6.62 2.52 -5.39
N GLN A 92 6.82 3.70 -4.77
CA GLN A 92 7.91 4.59 -5.14
C GLN A 92 9.27 3.90 -5.03
N ARG A 93 9.51 3.13 -3.95
CA ARG A 93 10.72 2.31 -3.80
C ARG A 93 10.86 1.23 -4.86
N ILE A 94 9.76 0.57 -5.24
CA ILE A 94 9.77 -0.40 -6.33
C ILE A 94 10.18 0.28 -7.64
N MET A 95 9.65 1.48 -7.92
CA MET A 95 9.98 2.24 -9.12
C MET A 95 11.46 2.68 -9.15
N THR A 96 12.03 3.09 -8.02
CA THR A 96 13.46 3.45 -7.95
C THR A 96 14.35 2.21 -8.12
N GLN A 97 14.05 1.11 -7.42
CA GLN A 97 14.88 -0.10 -7.45
C GLN A 97 14.81 -0.85 -8.78
N LYS A 98 13.62 -0.97 -9.38
CA LYS A 98 13.41 -1.73 -10.62
C LYS A 98 13.60 -0.87 -11.86
N GLY A 99 13.14 0.38 -11.81
CA GLY A 99 13.23 1.32 -12.92
C GLY A 99 14.50 2.15 -12.97
N LYS A 100 15.36 2.07 -11.93
CA LYS A 100 16.56 2.92 -11.76
C LYS A 100 16.23 4.42 -11.83
N LEU A 101 15.03 4.78 -11.39
CA LEU A 101 14.60 6.17 -11.29
C LEU A 101 15.18 6.81 -10.01
N SER A 102 15.42 8.11 -10.05
CA SER A 102 15.58 8.90 -8.83
C SER A 102 14.29 8.88 -8.00
N VAL A 103 14.38 9.26 -6.73
CA VAL A 103 13.19 9.33 -5.85
C VAL A 103 12.18 10.34 -6.40
N GLU A 104 12.68 11.44 -6.93
CA GLU A 104 11.93 12.52 -7.55
C GLU A 104 11.21 12.04 -8.82
N ASP A 105 11.93 11.37 -9.73
CA ASP A 105 11.37 10.84 -10.97
C ASP A 105 10.34 9.74 -10.70
N ALA A 106 10.56 8.91 -9.69
CA ALA A 106 9.59 7.91 -9.25
C ALA A 106 8.32 8.58 -8.71
N GLY A 107 8.46 9.69 -7.98
CA GLY A 107 7.33 10.49 -7.49
C GLY A 107 6.53 11.11 -8.64
N VAL A 108 7.21 11.73 -9.60
CA VAL A 108 6.60 12.30 -10.82
C VAL A 108 5.90 11.22 -11.64
N PHE A 109 6.49 10.03 -11.76
CA PHE A 109 5.89 8.90 -12.46
C PHE A 109 4.57 8.46 -11.81
N ILE A 110 4.53 8.33 -10.48
CA ILE A 110 3.30 7.97 -9.78
C ILE A 110 2.26 9.10 -9.87
N SER A 111 2.66 10.37 -9.82
CA SER A 111 1.76 11.51 -10.06
C SER A 111 1.07 11.38 -11.42
N ARG A 112 1.83 11.09 -12.49
CA ARG A 112 1.27 10.87 -13.82
C ARG A 112 0.32 9.68 -13.86
N LEU A 113 0.60 8.58 -13.14
CA LEU A 113 -0.35 7.47 -13.07
C LEU A 113 -1.68 7.87 -12.41
N ARG A 114 -1.69 8.81 -11.46
CA ARG A 114 -2.93 9.34 -10.89
C ARG A 114 -3.66 10.22 -11.91
N ASP A 115 -2.95 11.12 -12.58
CA ASP A 115 -3.51 12.01 -13.61
C ASP A 115 -4.09 11.21 -14.79
N ASP A 116 -3.43 10.11 -15.17
CA ASP A 116 -3.85 9.17 -16.21
C ASP A 116 -4.95 8.18 -15.73
N ASN A 117 -5.43 8.31 -14.50
CA ASN A 117 -6.45 7.46 -13.90
C ASN A 117 -6.07 5.95 -13.90
N ARG A 118 -4.82 5.66 -13.55
CA ARG A 118 -4.22 4.31 -13.45
C ARG A 118 -3.74 3.95 -12.05
N TYR A 119 -3.56 4.94 -11.17
CA TYR A 119 -3.33 4.75 -9.74
C TYR A 119 -4.54 5.29 -8.99
N HIS A 120 -5.28 4.39 -8.34
CA HIS A 120 -6.58 4.66 -7.73
C HIS A 120 -6.47 4.55 -6.21
N GLU A 121 -7.01 5.53 -5.49
CA GLU A 121 -7.04 5.56 -4.02
C GLU A 121 -8.48 5.77 -3.54
N ASP A 122 -8.93 4.91 -2.63
CA ASP A 122 -10.22 5.04 -1.93
C ASP A 122 -9.98 4.98 -0.42
N ILE A 123 -10.04 6.15 0.22
CA ILE A 123 -9.50 6.38 1.56
C ILE A 123 -10.62 6.61 2.56
N PHE A 124 -10.64 5.80 3.62
CA PHE A 124 -11.68 5.84 4.65
C PHE A 124 -11.35 6.79 5.82
N GLY A 125 -10.22 7.49 5.75
CA GLY A 125 -9.67 8.28 6.86
C GLY A 125 -8.78 7.45 7.79
N VAL A 126 -8.72 7.84 9.07
CA VAL A 126 -7.93 7.14 10.10
C VAL A 126 -8.79 6.08 10.80
N THR A 127 -8.73 4.86 10.30
CA THR A 127 -9.52 3.70 10.74
C THR A 127 -8.67 2.62 11.41
N LEU A 128 -7.35 2.63 11.20
CA LEU A 128 -6.40 1.70 11.79
C LEU A 128 -5.52 2.39 12.83
N ARG A 129 -5.29 1.70 13.95
CA ARG A 129 -4.43 2.16 15.05
C ARG A 129 -4.76 3.60 15.48
N THR A 130 -6.04 3.98 15.45
CA THR A 130 -6.50 5.38 15.56
C THR A 130 -5.85 6.09 16.73
N TYR A 131 -5.94 5.54 17.95
CA TYR A 131 -5.36 6.15 19.15
C TYR A 131 -3.85 6.42 19.02
N GLU A 132 -3.09 5.45 18.51
CA GLU A 132 -1.63 5.56 18.38
C GLU A 132 -1.26 6.58 17.29
N VAL A 133 -1.95 6.54 16.16
CA VAL A 133 -1.72 7.44 15.03
C VAL A 133 -2.07 8.88 15.41
N THR A 134 -3.25 9.12 15.97
CA THR A 134 -3.71 10.48 16.31
C THR A 134 -2.88 11.09 17.43
N ASN A 135 -2.46 10.29 18.42
CA ASN A 135 -1.56 10.78 19.46
C ASN A 135 -0.20 11.16 18.91
N ARG A 136 0.39 10.32 18.05
CA ARG A 136 1.67 10.65 17.41
C ARG A 136 1.57 11.95 16.61
N LEU A 137 0.55 12.10 15.76
CA LEU A 137 0.36 13.32 14.96
C LEU A 137 0.19 14.58 15.82
N ARG A 138 -0.52 14.46 16.94
CA ARG A 138 -0.66 15.55 17.92
C ARG A 138 0.68 15.90 18.55
N SER A 139 1.46 14.90 18.96
CA SER A 139 2.80 15.11 19.52
C SER A 139 3.76 15.76 18.51
N GLU A 140 3.77 15.29 17.26
CA GLU A 140 4.58 15.87 16.17
C GLU A 140 4.23 17.33 15.92
N SER A 141 2.94 17.67 15.91
CA SER A 141 2.48 19.04 15.72
C SER A 141 2.89 19.97 16.87
N ILE A 142 2.81 19.48 18.11
CA ILE A 142 3.24 20.25 19.30
C ILE A 142 4.75 20.51 19.23
N ALA A 143 5.55 19.48 18.95
CA ALA A 143 7.01 19.61 18.84
C ALA A 143 7.41 20.63 17.76
N PHE A 144 6.77 20.58 16.59
CA PHE A 144 7.02 21.54 15.50
C PHE A 144 6.72 22.99 15.90
N ILE A 145 5.61 23.22 16.64
CA ILE A 145 5.25 24.55 17.14
C ILE A 145 6.28 25.04 18.18
N GLU A 146 6.74 24.17 19.06
CA GLU A 146 7.74 24.50 20.07
C GLU A 146 9.10 24.83 19.45
N GLU A 147 9.54 24.09 18.43
CA GLU A 147 10.75 24.38 17.65
C GLU A 147 10.63 25.72 16.92
N SER A 148 9.52 25.96 16.22
CA SER A 148 9.30 27.20 15.47
C SER A 148 9.31 28.45 16.37
N LYS A 149 8.85 28.34 17.62
CA LYS A 149 8.90 29.46 18.58
C LYS A 149 10.31 29.78 19.04
N LYS A 150 11.17 28.78 19.22
CA LYS A 150 12.57 28.99 19.62
C LYS A 150 13.35 29.74 18.55
N ASP A 151 13.11 29.44 17.28
CA ASP A 151 13.75 30.11 16.14
C ASP A 151 13.29 31.57 15.94
N THR A 152 12.21 32.01 16.63
CA THR A 152 11.71 33.39 16.52
C THR A 152 12.24 34.30 17.65
N ASP A 153 12.82 33.71 18.71
CA ASP A 153 13.35 34.42 19.88
C ASP A 153 14.89 34.62 19.83
N GLU A 154 15.56 34.24 18.72
CA GLU A 154 16.95 34.58 18.34
C GLU A 154 17.01 35.66 17.25
#